data_AF-A0A4P6MUC4-F1
#
_entry.id   AF-A0A4P6MUC4-F1
#
_cell.length_a   1.000
_cell.length_b   1.000
_cell.length_c   1.000
_cell.angle_alpha   90.00
_cell.angle_beta   90.00
_cell.angle_gamma   90.00
#
_symmetry.space_group_name_H-M   'P 1'
#
loop_
_entity.id
_entity.type
_entity.pdbx_description
1 polymer ?
#
loop_
_entity_poly.entity_id
_entity_poly.type
_entity_poly.pdbx_seq_one_letter_code
_entity_poly.pdbx_strand_id
1 'polypeptide(L)'
;MTSTTLPRDEWLARARAHEAAVDELTTGHRGRRARGERHPVEDFLFEYYAHRPSHLRRWHPGPGVELADAPEYEGRSGYVVDDDGSARLDVAGFVGRRERTVTFVRQLLTATLSRPGTHDCFGLHEWAMVHGLQPGEQRHEQLPLRLDRAQTDAVVESHRIKCSHADAYRFFTPTALGLNSLRPTRDDQLEHEQPACLHAGMDTYKWAFKLAPAMPSEITLDAFRHALRIRRLDMQASPYDVSDFDLDPVAIETSEGKAEYVARQRELMVTSNSLRRRLLDVCDLLLPE
;
A
#
# COMPACT_ATOMS: atom_id res chain seq x y z
N MET A 1 -5.00 29.41 -3.06
CA MET A 1 -3.91 28.69 -2.37
C MET A 1 -2.65 29.50 -2.53
N THR A 2 -1.94 29.79 -1.44
CA THR A 2 -0.59 30.39 -1.53
C THR A 2 0.33 29.40 -2.24
N SER A 3 0.92 29.81 -3.36
CA SER A 3 1.89 29.00 -4.11
C SER A 3 3.28 29.21 -3.53
N THR A 4 4.04 28.13 -3.34
CA THR A 4 5.47 28.19 -3.05
C THR A 4 6.24 27.94 -4.34
N THR A 5 7.05 28.90 -4.78
CA THR A 5 7.91 28.73 -5.95
C THR A 5 9.23 28.10 -5.54
N LEU A 6 9.58 26.97 -6.16
CA LEU A 6 10.88 26.32 -6.01
C LEU A 6 11.82 26.76 -7.13
N PRO A 7 13.01 27.31 -6.80
CA PRO A 7 14.08 27.55 -7.77
C PRO A 7 14.48 26.29 -8.54
N ARG A 8 15.02 26.48 -9.76
CA ARG A 8 15.35 25.38 -10.68
C ARG A 8 16.32 24.37 -10.09
N ASP A 9 17.39 24.85 -9.48
CA ASP A 9 18.40 24.04 -8.82
C ASP A 9 17.81 23.22 -7.66
N GLU A 10 16.90 23.81 -6.89
CA GLU A 10 16.24 23.16 -5.76
C GLU A 10 15.31 22.03 -6.21
N TRP A 11 14.39 22.30 -7.14
CA TRP A 11 13.44 21.25 -7.55
C TRP A 11 14.13 20.13 -8.34
N LEU A 12 15.17 20.46 -9.12
CA LEU A 12 15.98 19.43 -9.78
C LEU A 12 16.74 18.58 -8.77
N ALA A 13 17.24 19.16 -7.68
CA ALA A 13 17.89 18.41 -6.60
C ALA A 13 16.89 17.47 -5.91
N ARG A 14 15.68 17.94 -5.59
CA ARG A 14 14.60 17.11 -5.02
C ARG A 14 14.18 15.98 -5.95
N ALA A 15 14.02 16.26 -7.25
CA ALA A 15 13.70 15.25 -8.26
C ALA A 15 14.78 14.16 -8.36
N ARG A 16 16.06 14.55 -8.45
CA ARG A 16 17.18 13.59 -8.47
C ARG A 16 17.28 12.76 -7.20
N ALA A 17 17.06 13.37 -6.03
CA ALA A 17 17.07 12.66 -4.76
C ALA A 17 15.94 11.61 -4.68
N HIS A 18 14.75 11.96 -5.16
CA HIS A 18 13.62 11.02 -5.27
C HIS A 18 13.94 9.86 -6.23
N GLU A 19 14.46 10.18 -7.41
CA GLU A 19 14.86 9.17 -8.39
C GLU A 19 15.89 8.19 -7.83
N ALA A 20 16.94 8.70 -7.16
CA ALA A 20 17.97 7.88 -6.54
C ALA A 20 17.39 6.98 -5.43
N ALA A 21 16.50 7.51 -4.59
CA ALA A 21 15.85 6.73 -3.53
C ALA A 21 14.94 5.62 -4.09
N VAL A 22 14.22 5.89 -5.17
CA VAL A 22 13.42 4.85 -5.86
C VAL A 22 14.33 3.83 -6.54
N ASP A 23 15.43 4.29 -7.14
CA ASP A 23 16.39 3.40 -7.79
C ASP A 23 17.01 2.44 -6.79
N GLU A 24 17.41 2.90 -5.61
CA GLU A 24 17.90 2.06 -4.53
C GLU A 24 16.87 0.99 -4.13
N LEU A 25 15.64 1.41 -3.81
CA LEU A 25 14.57 0.50 -3.37
C LEU A 25 14.12 -0.52 -4.42
N THR A 26 14.33 -0.21 -5.71
CA THR A 26 13.88 -1.07 -6.83
C THR A 26 15.00 -1.82 -7.53
N THR A 27 16.25 -1.63 -7.11
CA THR A 27 17.41 -2.30 -7.72
C THR A 27 17.32 -3.82 -7.63
N GLY A 28 16.97 -4.37 -6.46
CA GLY A 28 16.77 -5.81 -6.28
C GLY A 28 15.71 -6.38 -7.21
N HIS A 29 14.52 -5.77 -7.23
CA HIS A 29 13.41 -6.15 -8.12
C HIS A 29 13.81 -6.11 -9.61
N ARG A 30 14.46 -5.03 -10.06
CA ARG A 30 14.90 -4.91 -11.46
C ARG A 30 15.94 -5.96 -11.82
N GLY A 31 16.89 -6.22 -10.94
CA GLY A 31 17.93 -7.24 -11.12
C GLY A 31 17.34 -8.63 -11.28
N ARG A 32 16.43 -9.03 -10.39
CA ARG A 32 15.72 -10.33 -10.48
C ARG A 32 14.89 -10.45 -11.75
N ARG A 33 14.12 -9.40 -12.08
CA ARG A 33 13.31 -9.37 -13.30
C ARG A 33 14.15 -9.55 -14.57
N ALA A 34 15.34 -8.95 -14.63
CA ALA A 34 16.25 -9.11 -15.76
C ALA A 34 16.79 -10.54 -15.91
N ARG A 35 16.86 -11.32 -14.81
CA ARG A 35 17.27 -12.73 -14.80
C ARG A 35 16.10 -13.71 -14.86
N GLY A 36 14.85 -13.22 -14.85
CA GLY A 36 13.65 -14.07 -14.79
C GLY A 36 13.40 -14.71 -13.41
N GLU A 37 14.04 -14.20 -12.36
CA GLU A 37 13.86 -14.65 -10.98
C GLU A 37 12.64 -13.98 -10.33
N ARG A 38 11.99 -14.69 -9.40
CA ARG A 38 10.86 -14.18 -8.63
C ARG A 38 11.21 -14.07 -7.15
N HIS A 39 10.63 -13.08 -6.48
CA HIS A 39 10.70 -12.90 -5.04
C HIS A 39 9.30 -12.59 -4.50
N PRO A 40 8.61 -13.56 -3.88
CA PRO A 40 7.18 -13.47 -3.52
C PRO A 40 6.85 -12.38 -2.48
N VAL A 41 7.84 -11.95 -1.70
CA VAL A 41 7.72 -10.82 -0.77
C VAL A 41 7.87 -9.47 -1.48
N GLU A 42 9.00 -9.22 -2.13
CA GLU A 42 9.34 -7.91 -2.69
C GLU A 42 8.61 -7.59 -4.01
N ASP A 43 8.38 -8.60 -4.86
CA ASP A 43 7.74 -8.39 -6.15
C ASP A 43 6.24 -8.16 -6.02
N PHE A 44 5.64 -8.57 -4.88
CA PHE A 44 4.22 -8.43 -4.58
C PHE A 44 3.72 -7.01 -4.81
N LEU A 45 4.43 -5.97 -4.35
CA LEU A 45 3.94 -4.59 -4.49
C LEU A 45 3.84 -4.14 -5.96
N PHE A 46 4.64 -4.70 -6.85
CA PHE A 46 4.61 -4.37 -8.28
C PHE A 46 3.57 -5.20 -9.02
N GLU A 47 3.42 -6.48 -8.67
CA GLU A 47 2.46 -7.39 -9.29
C GLU A 47 1.03 -7.13 -8.83
N TYR A 48 0.83 -6.93 -7.53
CA TYR A 48 -0.47 -6.71 -6.92
C TYR A 48 -1.05 -5.34 -7.26
N TYR A 49 -0.27 -4.27 -7.11
CA TYR A 49 -0.73 -2.91 -7.38
C TYR A 49 -0.56 -2.47 -8.84
N ALA A 50 0.19 -3.22 -9.65
CA ALA A 50 0.52 -2.89 -11.04
C ALA A 50 1.15 -1.49 -11.22
N HIS A 51 1.76 -0.92 -10.17
CA HIS A 51 2.42 0.38 -10.23
C HIS A 51 3.91 0.21 -10.60
N ARG A 52 4.25 0.48 -11.86
CA ARG A 52 5.59 0.23 -12.41
C ARG A 52 6.68 1.05 -11.68
N PRO A 53 7.90 0.50 -11.48
CA PRO A 53 9.03 1.25 -10.92
C PRO A 53 9.31 2.58 -11.63
N SER A 54 9.16 2.64 -12.96
CA SER A 54 9.36 3.87 -13.73
C SER A 54 8.33 4.96 -13.44
N HIS A 55 7.10 4.59 -13.05
CA HIS A 55 6.10 5.55 -12.62
C HIS A 55 6.39 6.05 -11.20
N LEU A 56 6.79 5.15 -10.29
CA LEU A 56 7.22 5.53 -8.94
C LEU A 56 8.45 6.47 -8.97
N ARG A 57 9.38 6.22 -9.91
CA ARG A 57 10.60 7.01 -10.10
C ARG A 57 10.32 8.45 -10.54
N ARG A 58 9.16 8.72 -11.14
CA ARG A 58 8.79 10.05 -11.63
C ARG A 58 8.47 10.97 -10.45
N TRP A 59 9.19 12.09 -10.36
CA TRP A 59 8.98 13.08 -9.30
C TRP A 59 7.82 14.04 -9.60
N HIS A 60 7.05 14.37 -8.56
CA HIS A 60 5.87 15.22 -8.56
C HIS A 60 5.89 16.14 -7.33
N PRO A 61 5.79 17.48 -7.49
CA PRO A 61 5.83 18.42 -6.38
C PRO A 61 4.51 18.53 -5.60
N GLY A 62 3.38 18.07 -6.17
CA GLY A 62 2.05 18.22 -5.58
C GLY A 62 1.39 19.60 -5.84
N PRO A 63 0.19 19.84 -5.27
CA PRO A 63 -0.52 21.11 -5.41
C PRO A 63 0.13 22.24 -4.62
N GLY A 64 -0.05 23.48 -5.08
CA GLY A 64 0.47 24.67 -4.39
C GLY A 64 1.98 24.89 -4.50
N VAL A 65 2.65 24.15 -5.40
CA VAL A 65 4.07 24.30 -5.70
C VAL A 65 4.24 24.64 -7.17
N GLU A 66 5.02 25.69 -7.42
CA GLU A 66 5.44 26.13 -8.74
C GLU A 66 6.94 25.86 -8.93
N LEU A 67 7.32 25.40 -10.10
CA LEU A 67 8.70 25.11 -10.47
C LEU A 67 9.20 26.24 -11.36
N ALA A 68 10.16 27.02 -10.89
CA ALA A 68 10.78 28.07 -11.70
C ALA A 68 11.65 27.45 -12.80
N ASP A 69 11.63 28.06 -13.99
CA ASP A 69 12.37 27.63 -15.19
C ASP A 69 12.26 26.11 -15.36
N ALA A 70 11.10 25.63 -15.81
CA ALA A 70 10.78 24.21 -15.95
C ALA A 70 10.14 23.86 -17.32
N PRO A 71 10.70 24.32 -18.46
CA PRO A 71 10.13 24.03 -19.79
C PRO A 71 10.06 22.52 -20.12
N GLU A 72 10.80 21.66 -19.42
CA GLU A 72 10.70 20.19 -19.54
C GLU A 72 9.36 19.61 -19.05
N TYR A 73 8.51 20.42 -18.41
CA TYR A 73 7.14 20.06 -18.06
C TYR A 73 6.13 20.38 -19.19
N GLU A 74 6.57 21.02 -20.28
CA GLU A 74 5.70 21.30 -21.43
C GLU A 74 5.13 20.01 -22.03
N GLY A 75 3.83 19.99 -22.33
CA GLY A 75 3.12 18.79 -22.79
C GLY A 75 3.03 17.64 -21.78
N ARG A 76 3.55 17.80 -20.56
CA ARG A 76 3.52 16.77 -19.52
C ARG A 76 2.11 16.67 -18.92
N SER A 77 1.46 15.52 -19.11
CA SER A 77 0.10 15.29 -18.59
C SER A 77 -0.05 15.67 -17.11
N GLY A 78 -1.04 16.54 -16.84
CA GLY A 78 -1.37 17.04 -15.51
C GLY A 78 -0.63 18.32 -15.09
N TYR A 79 0.21 18.89 -15.95
CA TYR A 79 0.93 20.13 -15.69
C TYR A 79 0.56 21.21 -16.70
N VAL A 80 0.71 22.46 -16.27
CA VAL A 80 0.71 23.66 -17.12
C VAL A 80 2.05 24.35 -16.97
N VAL A 81 2.53 24.94 -18.07
CA VAL A 81 3.72 25.78 -18.11
C VAL A 81 3.25 27.17 -18.54
N ASP A 82 3.64 28.21 -17.80
CA ASP A 82 3.31 29.60 -18.14
C ASP A 82 4.35 30.19 -19.11
N ASP A 83 4.06 31.35 -19.68
CA ASP A 83 4.92 32.04 -20.66
C ASP A 83 6.33 32.37 -20.13
N ASP A 84 6.49 32.49 -18.80
CA ASP A 84 7.78 32.71 -18.14
C ASP A 84 8.60 31.42 -17.95
N GLY A 85 8.09 30.29 -18.44
CA GLY A 85 8.71 28.97 -18.33
C GLY A 85 8.49 28.28 -16.99
N SER A 86 7.74 28.87 -16.05
CA SER A 86 7.40 28.21 -14.78
C SER A 86 6.36 27.12 -14.99
N ALA A 87 6.43 26.03 -14.21
CA ALA A 87 5.50 24.91 -14.32
C ALA A 87 4.80 24.59 -13.01
N ARG A 88 3.52 24.24 -13.06
CA ARG A 88 2.74 23.80 -11.88
C ARG A 88 1.74 22.71 -12.24
N LEU A 89 1.24 22.01 -11.21
CA LEU A 89 0.14 21.07 -11.36
C LEU A 89 -1.12 21.82 -11.84
N ASP A 90 -1.76 21.33 -12.91
CA ASP A 90 -3.10 21.76 -13.31
C ASP A 90 -4.15 21.16 -12.35
N VAL A 91 -4.33 21.81 -11.20
CA VAL A 91 -5.26 21.35 -10.15
C VAL A 91 -6.68 21.28 -10.69
N ALA A 92 -7.14 22.33 -11.39
CA ALA A 92 -8.50 22.39 -11.91
C ALA A 92 -8.78 21.27 -12.92
N GLY A 93 -7.89 21.06 -13.88
CA GLY A 93 -8.04 19.96 -14.84
C GLY A 93 -7.84 18.59 -14.22
N PHE A 94 -6.96 18.45 -13.21
CA PHE A 94 -6.83 17.19 -12.45
C PHE A 94 -8.13 16.84 -11.73
N VAL A 95 -8.68 17.77 -10.95
CA VAL A 95 -9.92 17.58 -10.19
C VAL A 95 -11.08 17.32 -11.14
N GLY A 96 -11.24 18.11 -12.21
CA GLY A 96 -12.30 17.87 -13.19
C GLY A 96 -12.31 16.46 -13.81
N ARG A 97 -11.15 15.79 -13.90
CA ARG A 97 -11.04 14.40 -14.37
C ARG A 97 -11.11 13.35 -13.26
N ARG A 98 -10.79 13.71 -12.02
CA ARG A 98 -10.53 12.77 -10.93
C ARG A 98 -11.35 12.99 -9.66
N GLU A 99 -12.28 13.95 -9.66
CA GLU A 99 -13.10 14.35 -8.51
C GLU A 99 -13.64 13.14 -7.74
N ARG A 100 -14.34 12.22 -8.42
CA ARG A 100 -14.87 11.00 -7.80
C ARG A 100 -13.82 10.16 -7.07
N THR A 101 -12.60 10.06 -7.62
CA THR A 101 -11.50 9.31 -6.99
C THR A 101 -10.98 10.07 -5.76
N VAL A 102 -10.77 11.38 -5.87
CA VAL A 102 -10.32 12.21 -4.74
C VAL A 102 -11.34 12.18 -3.61
N THR A 103 -12.63 12.35 -3.92
CA THR A 103 -13.73 12.28 -2.95
C THR A 103 -13.81 10.93 -2.25
N PHE A 104 -13.72 9.83 -3.00
CA PHE A 104 -13.72 8.50 -2.42
C PHE A 104 -12.52 8.29 -1.48
N VAL A 105 -11.30 8.65 -1.92
CA VAL A 105 -10.10 8.51 -1.10
C VAL A 105 -10.19 9.36 0.16
N ARG A 106 -10.64 10.62 0.05
CA ARG A 106 -10.90 11.50 1.19
C ARG A 106 -11.85 10.84 2.20
N GLN A 107 -13.00 10.37 1.75
CA GLN A 107 -14.01 9.71 2.60
C GLN A 107 -13.46 8.46 3.27
N LEU A 108 -12.72 7.61 2.54
CA LEU A 108 -12.15 6.37 3.07
C LEU A 108 -11.09 6.64 4.14
N LEU A 109 -10.18 7.58 3.89
CA LEU A 109 -9.14 7.95 4.84
C LEU A 109 -9.74 8.54 6.12
N THR A 110 -10.71 9.44 5.98
CA THR A 110 -11.44 10.03 7.13
C THR A 110 -12.18 8.97 7.94
N ALA A 111 -12.93 8.08 7.27
CA ALA A 111 -13.67 7.01 7.94
C ALA A 111 -12.74 6.02 8.65
N THR A 112 -11.59 5.70 8.05
CA THR A 112 -10.59 4.81 8.67
C THR A 112 -9.94 5.46 9.89
N LEU A 113 -9.61 6.76 9.82
CA LEU A 113 -8.99 7.51 10.91
C LEU A 113 -9.92 7.76 12.10
N SER A 114 -11.24 7.76 11.90
CA SER A 114 -12.23 8.05 12.95
C SER A 114 -12.53 6.85 13.87
N ARG A 115 -12.02 5.65 13.54
CA ARG A 115 -12.30 4.41 14.26
C ARG A 115 -11.16 3.99 15.17
N PRO A 116 -11.43 3.23 16.25
CA PRO A 116 -10.38 2.51 16.97
C PRO A 116 -9.79 1.39 16.08
N GLY A 117 -8.49 1.12 16.25
CA GLY A 117 -7.83 0.00 15.59
C GLY A 117 -8.18 -1.34 16.23
N THR A 118 -8.53 -2.34 15.42
CA THR A 118 -8.76 -3.72 15.89
C THR A 118 -7.56 -4.62 15.57
N HIS A 119 -7.11 -5.36 16.58
CA HIS A 119 -5.85 -6.13 16.56
C HIS A 119 -6.07 -7.65 16.65
N ASP A 120 -7.26 -8.11 16.28
CA ASP A 120 -7.70 -9.50 16.45
C ASP A 120 -7.82 -10.29 15.12
N CYS A 121 -7.30 -9.72 14.02
CA CYS A 121 -7.18 -10.43 12.74
C CYS A 121 -5.95 -11.37 12.71
N PHE A 122 -4.84 -10.98 13.34
CA PHE A 122 -3.57 -11.73 13.39
C PHE A 122 -2.96 -12.15 12.04
N GLY A 123 -3.41 -11.58 10.93
CA GLY A 123 -2.97 -12.02 9.59
C GLY A 123 -3.63 -13.32 9.12
N LEU A 124 -4.67 -13.81 9.81
CA LEU A 124 -5.38 -15.05 9.49
C LEU A 124 -6.05 -15.03 8.10
N HIS A 125 -6.11 -13.88 7.42
CA HIS A 125 -6.57 -13.82 6.03
C HIS A 125 -5.70 -14.66 5.10
N GLU A 126 -4.38 -14.71 5.28
CA GLU A 126 -3.50 -15.54 4.41
C GLU A 126 -3.73 -17.04 4.66
N TRP A 127 -4.06 -17.41 5.91
CA TRP A 127 -4.39 -18.78 6.29
C TRP A 127 -5.73 -19.23 5.69
N ALA A 128 -6.72 -18.34 5.71
CA ALA A 128 -8.01 -18.56 5.05
C ALA A 128 -7.90 -18.70 3.53
N MET A 129 -6.86 -18.15 2.90
CA MET A 129 -6.62 -18.29 1.46
C MET A 129 -6.07 -19.67 1.07
N VAL A 130 -5.59 -20.47 2.03
CA VAL A 130 -5.08 -21.84 1.78
C VAL A 130 -5.89 -22.95 2.44
N HIS A 131 -6.86 -22.59 3.28
CA HIS A 131 -7.69 -23.52 4.03
C HIS A 131 -8.42 -24.52 3.13
N GLY A 132 -8.25 -25.82 3.39
CA GLY A 132 -8.89 -26.91 2.65
C GLY A 132 -8.46 -27.08 1.20
N LEU A 133 -7.42 -26.38 0.74
CA LEU A 133 -6.83 -26.60 -0.58
C LEU A 133 -6.11 -27.95 -0.64
N GLN A 134 -6.07 -28.54 -1.83
CA GLN A 134 -5.27 -29.71 -2.18
C GLN A 134 -3.89 -29.31 -2.73
N PRO A 135 -2.93 -30.25 -2.85
CA PRO A 135 -1.68 -30.00 -3.57
C PRO A 135 -1.91 -29.52 -5.00
N GLY A 136 -1.24 -28.43 -5.39
CA GLY A 136 -1.40 -27.81 -6.72
C GLY A 136 -2.54 -26.80 -6.85
N GLU A 137 -3.25 -26.47 -5.76
CA GLU A 137 -4.32 -25.46 -5.79
C GLU A 137 -3.92 -24.12 -5.15
N GLN A 138 -2.71 -24.05 -4.58
CA GLN A 138 -2.25 -22.87 -3.84
C GLN A 138 -1.85 -21.73 -4.77
N ARG A 139 -2.14 -20.49 -4.36
CA ARG A 139 -1.78 -19.31 -5.14
C ARG A 139 -0.27 -19.06 -5.19
N HIS A 140 0.43 -19.37 -4.10
CA HIS A 140 1.88 -19.29 -4.01
C HIS A 140 2.49 -20.70 -4.04
N GLU A 141 2.32 -21.45 -5.13
CA GLU A 141 2.90 -22.81 -5.25
C GLU A 141 4.43 -22.86 -5.06
N GLN A 142 5.09 -21.72 -5.23
CA GLN A 142 6.53 -21.56 -5.07
C GLN A 142 6.97 -21.48 -3.61
N LEU A 143 6.03 -21.30 -2.68
CA LEU A 143 6.30 -21.23 -1.25
C LEU A 143 5.70 -22.45 -0.55
N PRO A 144 6.51 -23.32 0.08
CA PRO A 144 5.98 -24.41 0.87
C PRO A 144 5.21 -23.86 2.09
N LEU A 145 4.33 -24.68 2.65
CA LEU A 145 3.71 -24.37 3.95
C LEU A 145 4.72 -24.67 5.07
N ARG A 146 4.74 -23.83 6.10
CA ARG A 146 5.61 -24.03 7.28
C ARG A 146 5.06 -25.07 8.28
N LEU A 147 3.75 -25.30 8.23
CA LEU A 147 3.06 -26.38 8.95
C LEU A 147 2.51 -27.38 7.93
N ASP A 148 2.19 -28.59 8.36
CA ASP A 148 1.44 -29.49 7.49
C ASP A 148 0.02 -28.96 7.22
N ARG A 149 -0.70 -29.54 6.25
CA ARG A 149 -2.03 -29.06 5.86
C ARG A 149 -3.05 -29.16 7.00
N ALA A 150 -3.05 -30.28 7.72
CA ALA A 150 -4.02 -30.50 8.80
C ALA A 150 -3.79 -29.51 9.95
N GLN A 151 -2.52 -29.23 10.26
CA GLN A 151 -2.15 -28.19 11.22
C GLN A 151 -2.52 -26.80 10.73
N THR A 152 -2.31 -26.50 9.44
CA THR A 152 -2.68 -25.21 8.83
C THR A 152 -4.19 -24.98 8.88
N ASP A 153 -4.98 -25.99 8.53
CA ASP A 153 -6.44 -25.94 8.60
C ASP A 153 -6.91 -25.78 10.05
N ALA A 154 -6.31 -26.52 10.99
CA ALA A 154 -6.62 -26.43 12.41
C ALA A 154 -6.38 -25.02 12.99
N VAL A 155 -5.39 -24.26 12.48
CA VAL A 155 -5.21 -22.85 12.86
C VAL A 155 -6.41 -22.02 12.42
N VAL A 156 -6.90 -22.19 11.19
CA VAL A 156 -8.07 -21.45 10.68
C VAL A 156 -9.33 -21.81 11.47
N GLU A 157 -9.56 -23.09 11.74
CA GLU A 157 -10.74 -23.61 12.43
C GLU A 157 -10.79 -23.25 13.92
N SER A 158 -9.64 -23.17 14.58
CA SER A 158 -9.54 -22.83 16.02
C SER A 158 -9.61 -21.34 16.31
N HIS A 159 -9.65 -20.49 15.29
CA HIS A 159 -9.62 -19.03 15.43
C HIS A 159 -10.88 -18.37 14.88
N ARG A 160 -11.27 -17.27 15.53
CA ARG A 160 -12.33 -16.40 15.01
C ARG A 160 -11.72 -15.39 14.03
N ILE A 161 -11.83 -15.65 12.75
CA ILE A 161 -11.34 -14.75 11.70
C ILE A 161 -12.24 -13.50 11.65
N LYS A 162 -11.61 -12.32 11.55
CA LYS A 162 -12.27 -11.01 11.51
C LYS A 162 -11.63 -10.09 10.47
N CYS A 163 -11.26 -10.64 9.32
CA CYS A 163 -10.74 -9.84 8.22
C CYS A 163 -11.82 -8.86 7.77
N SER A 164 -11.54 -7.56 7.88
CA SER A 164 -12.44 -6.47 7.45
C SER A 164 -12.06 -5.89 6.09
N HIS A 165 -10.98 -6.38 5.47
CA HIS A 165 -10.44 -5.83 4.24
C HIS A 165 -10.95 -6.60 3.01
N ALA A 166 -11.79 -5.95 2.21
CA ALA A 166 -12.46 -6.57 1.06
C ALA A 166 -11.49 -7.17 0.04
N ASP A 167 -10.36 -6.49 -0.26
CA ASP A 167 -9.41 -6.97 -1.27
C ASP A 167 -8.64 -8.22 -0.80
N ALA A 168 -8.58 -8.49 0.51
CA ALA A 168 -8.06 -9.74 1.06
C ALA A 168 -9.14 -10.83 1.16
N TYR A 169 -10.32 -10.47 1.66
CA TYR A 169 -11.44 -11.41 1.84
C TYR A 169 -11.86 -12.10 0.52
N ARG A 170 -11.81 -11.39 -0.61
CA ARG A 170 -12.16 -11.95 -1.93
C ARG A 170 -11.29 -13.13 -2.40
N PHE A 171 -10.17 -13.40 -1.71
CA PHE A 171 -9.27 -14.52 -2.00
C PHE A 171 -9.48 -15.72 -1.08
N PHE A 172 -10.39 -15.64 -0.11
CA PHE A 172 -10.67 -16.75 0.79
C PHE A 172 -11.13 -17.97 -0.01
N THR A 173 -10.72 -19.16 0.43
CA THR A 173 -11.20 -20.40 -0.17
C THR A 173 -12.69 -20.59 0.13
N PRO A 174 -13.43 -21.34 -0.70
CA PRO A 174 -14.84 -21.63 -0.45
C PRO A 174 -15.11 -22.19 0.96
N THR A 175 -14.16 -22.98 1.49
CA THR A 175 -14.24 -23.59 2.82
C THR A 175 -13.98 -22.59 3.95
N ALA A 176 -13.22 -21.51 3.72
CA ALA A 176 -12.96 -20.47 4.73
C ALA A 176 -13.95 -19.30 4.72
N LEU A 177 -14.74 -19.10 3.65
CA LEU A 177 -15.71 -18.00 3.56
C LEU A 177 -16.66 -17.96 4.75
N GLY A 178 -17.10 -19.12 5.24
CA GLY A 178 -18.02 -19.23 6.39
C GLY A 178 -17.39 -18.90 7.74
N LEU A 179 -16.06 -18.92 7.84
CA LEU A 179 -15.32 -18.79 9.10
C LEU A 179 -14.98 -17.33 9.45
N ASN A 180 -15.08 -16.42 8.48
CA ASN A 180 -14.92 -14.98 8.75
C ASN A 180 -16.18 -14.41 9.41
N SER A 181 -15.99 -13.68 10.50
CA SER A 181 -17.09 -13.01 11.22
C SER A 181 -17.70 -11.85 10.42
N LEU A 182 -17.01 -11.38 9.39
CA LEU A 182 -17.41 -10.30 8.50
C LEU A 182 -17.50 -10.83 7.06
N ARG A 183 -18.24 -10.13 6.21
CA ARG A 183 -18.28 -10.41 4.76
C ARG A 183 -18.01 -9.12 3.98
N PRO A 184 -16.82 -8.51 4.13
CA PRO A 184 -16.54 -7.21 3.54
C PRO A 184 -16.60 -7.30 2.00
N THR A 185 -17.25 -6.31 1.42
CA THR A 185 -17.38 -6.13 -0.02
C THR A 185 -16.69 -4.83 -0.44
N ARG A 186 -16.62 -4.58 -1.75
CA ARG A 186 -16.08 -3.30 -2.23
C ARG A 186 -16.99 -2.13 -1.85
N ASP A 187 -18.31 -2.38 -1.81
CA ASP A 187 -19.33 -1.35 -1.60
C ASP A 187 -19.38 -0.89 -0.13
N ASP A 188 -19.12 -1.80 0.81
CA ASP A 188 -19.06 -1.51 2.26
C ASP A 188 -17.67 -1.16 2.77
N GLN A 189 -16.65 -1.00 1.90
CA GLN A 189 -15.28 -0.73 2.32
C GLN A 189 -15.19 0.48 3.26
N LEU A 190 -15.98 1.52 2.99
CA LEU A 190 -16.05 2.73 3.84
C LEU A 190 -16.49 2.42 5.27
N GLU A 191 -17.32 1.40 5.48
CA GLU A 191 -17.89 1.00 6.77
C GLU A 191 -16.95 0.09 7.56
N HIS A 192 -16.20 -0.77 6.88
CA HIS A 192 -15.43 -1.85 7.51
C HIS A 192 -13.90 -1.63 7.58
N GLU A 193 -13.35 -0.75 6.75
CA GLU A 193 -11.91 -0.48 6.82
C GLU A 193 -11.53 0.19 8.15
N GLN A 194 -10.45 -0.30 8.76
CA GLN A 194 -10.03 0.05 10.12
C GLN A 194 -8.51 0.27 10.19
N PRO A 195 -8.03 1.15 11.09
CA PRO A 195 -6.68 1.70 10.97
C PRO A 195 -5.55 0.72 11.25
N ALA A 196 -5.78 -0.34 12.04
CA ALA A 196 -4.82 -1.39 12.37
C ALA A 196 -4.71 -2.50 11.32
N CYS A 197 -5.61 -2.54 10.32
CA CYS A 197 -5.52 -3.53 9.26
C CYS A 197 -4.22 -3.31 8.48
N LEU A 198 -3.36 -4.34 8.41
CA LEU A 198 -2.12 -4.29 7.65
C LEU A 198 -2.38 -3.88 6.19
N HIS A 199 -3.35 -4.50 5.54
CA HIS A 199 -3.70 -4.19 4.15
C HIS A 199 -4.23 -2.77 3.95
N ALA A 200 -5.08 -2.27 4.85
CA ALA A 200 -5.50 -0.87 4.81
C ALA A 200 -4.31 0.08 5.00
N GLY A 201 -3.29 -0.33 5.78
CA GLY A 201 -2.05 0.42 5.95
C GLY A 201 -1.18 0.38 4.68
N MET A 202 -1.09 -0.77 4.04
CA MET A 202 -0.37 -0.97 2.77
C MET A 202 -1.01 -0.15 1.65
N ASP A 203 -2.34 -0.09 1.64
CA ASP A 203 -3.13 0.67 0.67
C ASP A 203 -2.93 2.18 0.71
N THR A 204 -2.28 2.73 1.75
CA THR A 204 -1.83 4.13 1.70
C THR A 204 -0.91 4.37 0.48
N TYR A 205 -0.12 3.38 0.08
CA TYR A 205 0.65 3.42 -1.16
C TYR A 205 -0.25 3.39 -2.40
N LYS A 206 -1.26 2.50 -2.43
CA LYS A 206 -2.27 2.42 -3.49
C LYS A 206 -2.93 3.77 -3.74
N TRP A 207 -3.38 4.41 -2.67
CA TRP A 207 -4.06 5.68 -2.76
C TRP A 207 -3.13 6.82 -3.16
N ALA A 208 -1.89 6.83 -2.67
CA ALA A 208 -0.91 7.82 -3.06
C ALA A 208 -0.64 7.79 -4.58
N PHE A 209 -0.32 6.62 -5.16
CA PHE A 209 -0.01 6.58 -6.60
C PHE A 209 -1.26 6.73 -7.48
N LYS A 210 -2.46 6.34 -7.01
CA LYS A 210 -3.71 6.58 -7.77
C LYS A 210 -4.05 8.07 -7.90
N LEU A 211 -3.52 8.89 -7.00
CA LEU A 211 -3.69 10.35 -7.01
C LEU A 211 -2.52 11.09 -7.68
N ALA A 212 -1.53 10.40 -8.23
CA ALA A 212 -0.51 11.05 -9.05
C ALA A 212 -1.13 11.70 -10.31
N PRO A 213 -0.64 12.87 -10.78
CA PRO A 213 0.52 13.61 -10.27
C PRO A 213 0.23 14.57 -9.10
N ALA A 214 -1.00 14.57 -8.56
CA ALA A 214 -1.38 15.49 -7.49
C ALA A 214 -0.82 15.10 -6.11
N MET A 215 -0.52 13.83 -5.87
CA MET A 215 0.15 13.42 -4.64
C MET A 215 1.64 13.78 -4.68
N PRO A 216 2.18 14.56 -3.73
CA PRO A 216 3.61 14.79 -3.59
C PRO A 216 4.40 13.48 -3.53
N SER A 217 5.52 13.44 -4.25
CA SER A 217 6.34 12.23 -4.41
C SER A 217 6.91 11.71 -3.09
N GLU A 218 7.20 12.59 -2.13
CA GLU A 218 7.68 12.19 -0.81
C GLU A 218 6.64 11.39 -0.01
N ILE A 219 5.35 11.73 -0.14
CA ILE A 219 4.27 10.95 0.50
C ILE A 219 4.16 9.57 -0.15
N THR A 220 4.24 9.52 -1.48
CA THR A 220 4.18 8.25 -2.23
C THR A 220 5.37 7.35 -1.91
N LEU A 221 6.57 7.92 -1.79
CA LEU A 221 7.79 7.18 -1.47
C LEU A 221 7.76 6.63 -0.03
N ASP A 222 7.33 7.44 0.94
CA ASP A 222 7.18 6.98 2.33
C ASP A 222 6.12 5.89 2.45
N ALA A 223 4.99 6.04 1.74
CA ALA A 223 3.96 5.01 1.67
C ALA A 223 4.48 3.71 1.02
N PHE A 224 5.32 3.80 -0.01
CA PHE A 224 5.96 2.63 -0.62
C PHE A 224 6.91 1.91 0.34
N ARG A 225 7.79 2.65 1.04
CA ARG A 225 8.67 2.08 2.08
C ARG A 225 7.86 1.41 3.18
N HIS A 226 6.75 2.03 3.58
CA HIS A 226 5.86 1.48 4.59
C HIS A 226 5.13 0.22 4.11
N ALA A 227 4.68 0.19 2.86
CA ALA A 227 4.07 -0.99 2.24
C ALA A 227 5.05 -2.18 2.21
N LEU A 228 6.35 -1.95 1.95
CA LEU A 228 7.39 -2.99 2.06
C LEU A 228 7.50 -3.55 3.48
N ARG A 229 7.49 -2.68 4.51
CA ARG A 229 7.53 -3.11 5.92
C ARG A 229 6.29 -3.91 6.30
N ILE A 230 5.12 -3.49 5.87
CA ILE A 230 3.86 -4.22 6.11
C ILE A 230 3.92 -5.58 5.42
N ARG A 231 4.33 -5.64 4.15
CA ARG A 231 4.37 -6.90 3.39
C ARG A 231 5.33 -7.92 4.02
N ARG A 232 6.43 -7.46 4.62
CA ARG A 232 7.31 -8.34 5.41
C ARG A 232 6.55 -8.98 6.58
N LEU A 233 5.89 -8.19 7.42
CA LEU A 233 5.11 -8.75 8.54
C LEU A 233 3.97 -9.65 8.07
N ASP A 234 3.27 -9.27 7.01
CA ASP A 234 2.19 -10.05 6.41
C ASP A 234 2.68 -11.43 5.95
N MET A 235 3.85 -11.50 5.31
CA MET A 235 4.47 -12.76 4.92
C MET A 235 5.05 -13.55 6.09
N GLN A 236 5.67 -12.90 7.06
CA GLN A 236 6.20 -13.58 8.25
C GLN A 236 5.09 -14.24 9.08
N ALA A 237 3.88 -13.65 9.11
CA ALA A 237 2.72 -14.18 9.82
C ALA A 237 1.89 -15.18 8.98
N SER A 238 2.24 -15.38 7.72
CA SER A 238 1.49 -16.23 6.79
C SER A 238 1.68 -17.74 7.09
N PRO A 239 0.92 -18.64 6.45
CA PRO A 239 1.14 -20.08 6.57
C PRO A 239 2.33 -20.57 5.74
N TYR A 240 2.96 -19.71 4.95
CA TYR A 240 4.08 -20.05 4.09
C TYR A 240 5.40 -20.05 4.87
N ASP A 241 6.29 -20.95 4.49
CA ASP A 241 7.69 -20.91 4.91
C ASP A 241 8.41 -19.83 4.08
N VAL A 242 8.98 -18.86 4.79
CA VAL A 242 9.67 -17.70 4.22
C VAL A 242 11.16 -17.69 4.54
N SER A 243 11.69 -18.78 5.12
CA SER A 243 13.08 -18.89 5.56
C SER A 243 14.11 -18.68 4.44
N ASP A 244 13.79 -19.12 3.21
CA ASP A 244 14.61 -18.90 2.01
C ASP A 244 14.75 -17.42 1.60
N PHE A 245 14.03 -16.50 2.25
CA PHE A 245 14.05 -15.06 1.96
C PHE A 245 14.62 -14.22 3.11
N ASP A 246 15.43 -14.82 3.98
CA ASP A 246 16.02 -14.17 5.17
C ASP A 246 14.95 -13.55 6.10
N LEU A 247 13.81 -14.24 6.22
CA LEU A 247 12.71 -13.86 7.09
C LEU A 247 12.40 -14.97 8.10
N ASP A 248 12.38 -14.61 9.37
CA ASP A 248 11.88 -15.49 10.42
C ASP A 248 10.35 -15.43 10.50
N PRO A 249 9.67 -16.58 10.68
CA PRO A 249 8.22 -16.60 10.82
C PRO A 249 7.78 -15.96 12.15
N VAL A 250 6.70 -15.19 12.09
CA VAL A 250 5.92 -14.77 13.27
C VAL A 250 4.83 -15.80 13.47
N ALA A 251 5.05 -16.73 14.40
CA ALA A 251 4.21 -17.90 14.61
C ALA A 251 2.86 -17.57 15.29
N ILE A 252 1.91 -16.99 14.53
CA ILE A 252 0.59 -16.55 15.02
C ILE A 252 -0.36 -17.68 15.48
N GLU A 253 0.01 -18.94 15.31
CA GLU A 253 -0.64 -20.11 15.92
C GLU A 253 -0.32 -20.23 17.42
N THR A 254 0.74 -19.55 17.89
CA THR A 254 1.14 -19.50 19.31
C THR A 254 0.71 -18.19 19.96
N SER A 255 0.63 -18.18 21.30
CA SER A 255 0.33 -16.97 22.06
C SER A 255 1.45 -15.93 21.95
N GLU A 256 2.70 -16.39 21.96
CA GLU A 256 3.91 -15.58 21.85
C GLU A 256 3.99 -14.88 20.50
N GLY A 257 3.79 -15.62 19.39
CA GLY A 257 3.80 -15.05 18.05
C GLY A 257 2.63 -14.08 17.81
N LYS A 258 1.45 -14.32 18.40
CA LYS A 258 0.35 -13.34 18.38
C LYS A 258 0.72 -12.05 19.12
N ALA A 259 1.37 -12.16 20.28
CA ALA A 259 1.82 -11.00 21.04
C ALA A 259 2.84 -10.17 20.25
N GLU A 260 3.81 -10.84 19.61
CA GLU A 260 4.78 -10.18 18.71
C GLU A 260 4.07 -9.50 17.53
N TYR A 261 3.17 -10.21 16.85
CA TYR A 261 2.40 -9.66 15.72
C TYR A 261 1.65 -8.40 16.11
N VAL A 262 0.93 -8.41 17.24
CA VAL A 262 0.14 -7.25 17.70
C VAL A 262 1.04 -6.07 18.07
N ALA A 263 2.20 -6.31 18.69
CA ALA A 263 3.16 -5.24 18.99
C ALA A 263 3.62 -4.55 17.70
N ARG A 264 4.06 -5.33 16.71
CA ARG A 264 4.51 -4.81 15.40
C ARG A 264 3.38 -4.16 14.60
N GLN A 265 2.17 -4.72 14.65
CA GLN A 265 0.97 -4.16 14.01
C GLN A 265 0.63 -2.77 14.57
N ARG A 266 0.78 -2.55 15.88
CA ARG A 266 0.54 -1.23 16.50
C ARG A 266 1.51 -0.18 15.99
N GLU A 267 2.79 -0.50 15.87
CA GLU A 267 3.81 0.41 15.31
C GLU A 267 3.51 0.76 13.84
N LEU A 268 3.14 -0.25 13.04
CA LEU A 268 2.76 -0.05 11.65
C LEU A 268 1.48 0.77 11.51
N MET A 269 0.52 0.61 12.43
CA MET A 269 -0.71 1.41 12.47
C MET A 269 -0.40 2.89 12.71
N VAL A 270 0.50 3.21 13.66
CA VAL A 270 0.91 4.60 13.93
C VAL A 270 1.46 5.24 12.66
N THR A 271 2.35 4.54 11.95
CA THR A 271 2.93 5.01 10.69
C THR A 271 1.85 5.17 9.61
N SER A 272 0.97 4.17 9.44
CA SER A 272 -0.14 4.23 8.48
C SER A 272 -1.06 5.43 8.74
N ASN A 273 -1.39 5.71 10.01
CA ASN A 273 -2.25 6.84 10.37
C ASN A 273 -1.57 8.19 10.13
N SER A 274 -0.25 8.30 10.31
CA SER A 274 0.49 9.50 9.91
C SER A 274 0.42 9.72 8.39
N LEU A 275 0.61 8.66 7.60
CA LEU A 275 0.46 8.72 6.14
C LEU A 275 -0.96 9.10 5.74
N ARG A 276 -2.00 8.47 6.32
CA ARG A 276 -3.41 8.78 6.02
C ARG A 276 -3.72 10.27 6.21
N ARG A 277 -3.21 10.89 7.28
CA ARG A 277 -3.39 12.33 7.51
C ARG A 277 -2.72 13.16 6.42
N ARG A 278 -1.46 12.86 6.06
CA ARG A 278 -0.76 13.54 4.96
C ARG A 278 -1.48 13.41 3.61
N LEU A 279 -2.00 12.21 3.29
CA LEU A 279 -2.82 12.01 2.09
C LEU A 279 -4.12 12.82 2.16
N LEU A 280 -4.76 12.85 3.32
CA LEU A 280 -6.00 13.59 3.56
C LEU A 280 -5.80 15.10 3.38
N ASP A 281 -4.72 15.66 3.92
CA ASP A 281 -4.36 17.08 3.74
C ASP A 281 -4.26 17.44 2.25
N VAL A 282 -3.66 16.55 1.44
CA VAL A 282 -3.59 16.74 -0.03
C VAL A 282 -4.98 16.63 -0.67
N CYS A 283 -5.82 15.69 -0.25
CA CYS A 283 -7.19 15.59 -0.74
C CYS A 283 -8.02 16.85 -0.42
N ASP A 284 -7.86 17.43 0.76
CA ASP A 284 -8.56 18.64 1.19
C ASP A 284 -8.09 19.88 0.41
N LEU A 285 -6.78 19.95 0.09
CA LEU A 285 -6.24 20.95 -0.82
C LEU A 285 -6.83 20.84 -2.24
N LEU A 286 -7.12 19.64 -2.72
CA LEU A 286 -7.69 19.41 -4.05
C LEU A 286 -9.21 19.63 -4.12
N LEU A 287 -9.91 19.49 -3.00
CA LEU A 287 -11.37 19.66 -2.88
C LEU A 287 -11.70 20.69 -1.79
N PRO A 288 -11.32 21.98 -1.98
CA PRO A 288 -11.68 23.03 -1.05
C PRO A 288 -13.21 23.13 -0.94
N GLU A 289 -13.70 23.41 0.27
CA GLU A 289 -15.14 23.58 0.57
C GLU A 289 -15.83 24.64 -0.30
#